data_AF-A0A4R3SXH4-F1
#
_entry.id   AF-A0A4R3SXH4-F1
#
_cell.length_a   1.000
_cell.length_b   1.000
_cell.length_c   1.000
_cell.angle_alpha   90.00
_cell.angle_beta   90.00
_cell.angle_gamma   90.00
#
_symmetry.space_group_name_H-M   'P 1'
#
loop_
_entity.id
_entity.type
_entity.pdbx_description
1 polymer ?
#
loop_
_entity_poly.entity_id
_entity_poly.type
_entity_poly.pdbx_seq_one_letter_code
_entity_poly.pdbx_strand_id
1 'polypeptide(L)'
;MIKNSTNKKKFFIMLFVAGVLIGIILFEKYHKSSSKINFIENATEVEYGNTTITSKALVKNTDGVIVTYPILNVHACGEQDLVYAVVADGEKTNIHLKVTVKDTQKPEIILKKERIAIPYNGTFDIKDNIISVSDPVDGPLLYTIATDLQNNYYRIEGNVDTKKSGDHKIRVIAKDKSGNRSVRTFKVHVGKKPVNLNDKDKDKKKTEDKKTTAKTN
;
A
#
# COMPACT_ATOMS: atom_id res chain seq x y z
N MET A 1 -80.64 23.50 -40.65
CA MET A 1 -79.86 22.24 -40.61
C MET A 1 -78.40 22.44 -40.13
N ILE A 2 -78.11 23.34 -39.17
CA ILE A 2 -76.73 23.80 -38.87
C ILE A 2 -76.21 23.32 -37.48
N LYS A 3 -77.09 22.86 -36.58
CA LYS A 3 -76.74 22.52 -35.18
C LYS A 3 -75.83 21.28 -35.04
N ASN A 4 -75.84 20.38 -36.03
CA ASN A 4 -75.13 19.09 -35.97
C ASN A 4 -73.61 19.24 -36.24
N SER A 5 -73.20 20.21 -37.06
CA SER A 5 -71.78 20.44 -37.41
C SER A 5 -70.98 21.01 -36.24
N THR A 6 -71.57 21.94 -35.49
CA THR A 6 -70.93 22.58 -34.33
C THR A 6 -70.70 21.59 -33.18
N ASN A 7 -71.65 20.69 -32.94
CA ASN A 7 -71.52 19.65 -31.91
C ASN A 7 -70.48 18.58 -32.29
N LYS A 8 -70.39 18.21 -33.57
CA LYS A 8 -69.33 17.31 -34.05
C LYS A 8 -67.95 17.96 -33.92
N LYS A 9 -67.78 19.24 -34.29
CA LYS A 9 -66.51 19.96 -34.11
C LYS A 9 -66.10 20.03 -32.62
N LYS A 10 -67.03 20.35 -31.73
CA LYS A 10 -66.78 20.35 -30.27
C LYS A 10 -66.40 18.96 -29.75
N PHE A 11 -67.02 17.90 -30.26
CA PHE A 11 -66.68 16.51 -29.92
C PHE A 11 -65.27 16.12 -30.39
N PHE A 12 -64.87 16.47 -31.61
CA PHE A 12 -63.51 16.22 -32.11
C PHE A 12 -62.45 17.00 -31.34
N ILE A 13 -62.72 18.26 -30.98
CA ILE A 13 -61.83 19.07 -30.14
C ILE A 13 -61.65 18.41 -28.76
N MET A 14 -62.73 17.91 -28.16
CA MET A 14 -62.67 17.22 -26.86
C MET A 14 -61.83 15.93 -26.92
N LEU A 15 -61.98 15.13 -27.99
CA LEU A 15 -61.20 13.90 -28.19
C LEU A 15 -59.70 14.20 -28.38
N PHE A 16 -59.38 15.28 -29.11
CA PHE A 16 -58.00 15.73 -29.30
C PHE A 16 -57.35 16.18 -27.99
N VAL A 17 -58.05 16.97 -27.18
CA VAL A 17 -57.56 17.42 -25.87
C VAL A 17 -57.33 16.24 -24.92
N ALA A 18 -58.23 15.25 -24.91
CA ALA A 18 -58.05 14.02 -24.12
C ALA A 18 -56.82 13.21 -24.59
N GLY A 19 -56.60 13.12 -25.91
CA GLY A 19 -55.43 12.44 -26.47
C GLY A 19 -54.10 13.13 -26.09
N VAL A 20 -54.06 14.46 -26.09
CA VAL A 20 -52.87 15.23 -25.66
C VAL A 20 -52.60 15.03 -24.17
N LEU A 21 -53.62 15.08 -23.31
CA LEU A 21 -53.48 14.83 -21.87
C LEU A 21 -52.96 13.41 -21.56
N ILE A 22 -53.50 12.40 -22.24
CA ILE A 22 -53.02 11.01 -22.11
C ILE A 22 -51.58 10.90 -22.62
N GLY A 23 -51.25 11.57 -23.72
CA GLY A 23 -49.89 11.64 -24.26
C GLY A 23 -48.89 12.25 -23.27
N ILE A 24 -49.25 13.33 -22.57
CA ILE A 24 -48.41 13.95 -21.53
C ILE A 24 -48.22 12.99 -20.35
N ILE A 25 -49.28 12.34 -19.86
CA ILE A 25 -49.19 11.36 -18.76
C ILE A 25 -48.28 10.17 -19.15
N LEU A 26 -48.43 9.66 -20.37
CA LEU A 26 -47.60 8.57 -20.87
C LEU A 26 -46.16 9.03 -21.08
N PHE A 27 -45.94 10.26 -21.56
CA PHE A 27 -44.62 10.86 -21.72
C PHE A 27 -43.92 11.03 -20.38
N GLU A 28 -44.58 11.61 -19.36
CA GLU A 28 -44.03 11.72 -18.00
C GLU A 28 -43.70 10.35 -17.40
N LYS A 29 -44.54 9.33 -17.65
CA LYS A 29 -44.28 7.95 -17.22
C LYS A 29 -43.10 7.31 -17.95
N TYR A 30 -42.88 7.63 -19.24
CA TYR A 30 -41.79 7.09 -20.05
C TYR A 30 -40.47 7.89 -19.93
N HIS A 31 -40.52 9.15 -19.50
CA HIS A 31 -39.36 10.01 -19.23
C HIS A 31 -38.94 10.03 -17.77
N LYS A 32 -39.37 9.04 -16.97
CA LYS A 32 -38.84 8.83 -15.63
C LYS A 32 -37.34 8.56 -15.74
N SER A 33 -36.54 9.51 -15.29
CA SER A 33 -35.08 9.45 -15.39
C SER A 33 -34.57 8.36 -14.44
N SER A 34 -33.76 7.42 -14.95
CA SER A 34 -33.10 6.45 -14.07
C SER A 34 -32.16 7.21 -13.13
N SER A 35 -32.26 6.93 -11.83
CA SER A 35 -31.36 7.54 -10.84
C SER A 35 -29.91 7.24 -11.19
N LYS A 36 -29.04 8.25 -11.09
CA LYS A 36 -27.60 8.13 -11.33
C LYS A 36 -26.81 8.67 -10.15
N ILE A 37 -25.67 8.05 -9.89
CA ILE A 37 -24.60 8.61 -9.06
C ILE A 37 -23.41 8.84 -9.97
N ASN A 38 -22.89 10.05 -9.94
CA ASN A 38 -21.56 10.34 -10.47
C ASN A 38 -20.57 10.23 -9.31
N PHE A 39 -19.60 9.34 -9.45
CA PHE A 39 -18.53 9.17 -8.47
C PHE A 39 -17.37 10.14 -8.75
N ILE A 40 -16.51 10.36 -7.77
CA ILE A 40 -15.28 11.14 -7.94
C ILE A 40 -14.33 10.44 -8.91
N GLU A 41 -13.36 11.19 -9.44
CA GLU A 41 -12.25 10.60 -10.18
C GLU A 41 -11.46 9.64 -9.27
N ASN A 42 -11.06 8.49 -9.80
CA ASN A 42 -10.36 7.41 -9.08
C ASN A 42 -11.17 6.75 -7.94
N ALA A 43 -12.50 6.85 -7.93
CA ALA A 43 -13.33 6.18 -6.92
C ALA A 43 -13.20 4.65 -6.87
N THR A 44 -12.54 4.03 -7.85
CA THR A 44 -12.34 2.59 -7.98
C THR A 44 -11.14 2.06 -7.21
N GLU A 45 -10.25 2.92 -6.70
CA GLU A 45 -9.08 2.52 -5.93
C GLU A 45 -8.99 3.29 -4.63
N VAL A 46 -8.82 2.58 -3.51
CA VAL A 46 -8.73 3.18 -2.17
C VAL A 46 -7.51 2.62 -1.45
N GLU A 47 -6.75 3.52 -0.84
CA GLU A 47 -5.58 3.16 -0.05
C GLU A 47 -5.99 2.43 1.24
N TYR A 48 -5.34 1.31 1.52
CA TYR A 48 -5.50 0.55 2.75
C TYR A 48 -5.24 1.42 3.99
N GLY A 49 -6.12 1.31 4.97
CA GLY A 49 -6.04 2.07 6.23
C GLY A 49 -6.43 3.55 6.14
N ASN A 50 -6.77 4.08 4.96
CA ASN A 50 -7.17 5.48 4.83
C ASN A 50 -8.62 5.69 5.28
N THR A 51 -8.81 5.92 6.58
CA THR A 51 -10.12 6.13 7.21
C THR A 51 -10.82 7.42 6.80
N THR A 52 -10.14 8.34 6.10
CA THR A 52 -10.76 9.57 5.60
C THR A 52 -11.63 9.33 4.37
N ILE A 53 -11.38 8.24 3.63
CA ILE A 53 -12.16 7.87 2.45
C ILE A 53 -13.31 6.97 2.89
N THR A 54 -14.53 7.52 2.83
CA THR A 54 -15.78 6.81 3.08
C THR A 54 -16.55 6.61 1.77
N SER A 55 -17.52 5.69 1.74
CA SER A 55 -18.42 5.55 0.59
C SER A 55 -19.14 6.85 0.23
N LYS A 56 -19.41 7.71 1.21
CA LYS A 56 -19.94 9.06 0.97
C LYS A 56 -18.94 9.98 0.26
N ALA A 57 -17.66 9.92 0.63
CA ALA A 57 -16.61 10.70 -0.01
C ALA A 57 -16.38 10.31 -1.47
N LEU A 58 -16.75 9.09 -1.87
CA LEU A 58 -16.66 8.63 -3.26
C LEU A 58 -17.72 9.24 -4.18
N VAL A 59 -18.76 9.86 -3.63
CA VAL A 59 -19.86 10.45 -4.41
C VAL A 59 -19.54 11.90 -4.76
N LYS A 60 -19.51 12.21 -6.06
CA LYS A 60 -19.36 13.58 -6.57
C LYS A 60 -20.71 14.30 -6.58
N ASN A 61 -21.72 13.70 -7.18
CA ASN A 61 -23.11 14.19 -7.17
C ASN A 61 -24.08 13.06 -7.58
N THR A 62 -25.37 13.33 -7.46
CA THR A 62 -26.44 12.41 -7.85
C THR A 62 -27.66 13.19 -8.31
N ASP A 63 -28.46 12.60 -9.20
CA ASP A 63 -29.72 13.17 -9.71
C ASP A 63 -30.91 12.86 -8.76
N GLY A 64 -30.66 12.27 -7.59
CA GLY A 64 -31.66 11.95 -6.58
C GLY A 64 -31.13 12.10 -5.15
N VAL A 65 -31.79 11.48 -4.18
CA VAL A 65 -31.37 11.48 -2.77
C VAL A 65 -30.80 10.11 -2.42
N ILE A 66 -29.52 10.06 -2.03
CA ILE A 66 -28.92 8.83 -1.50
C ILE A 66 -29.49 8.58 -0.09
N VAL A 67 -30.23 7.48 0.07
CA VAL A 67 -30.84 7.07 1.33
C VAL A 67 -30.05 5.96 2.03
N THR A 68 -29.09 5.35 1.34
CA THR A 68 -28.21 4.33 1.93
C THR A 68 -26.82 4.43 1.33
N TYR A 69 -25.84 4.63 2.22
CA TYR A 69 -24.41 4.53 1.90
C TYR A 69 -23.91 3.16 2.38
N PRO A 70 -23.24 2.36 1.53
CA PRO A 70 -22.66 1.08 1.94
C PRO A 70 -21.44 1.31 2.83
N ILE A 71 -21.05 0.28 3.59
CA ILE A 71 -19.82 0.30 4.38
C ILE A 71 -18.66 -0.04 3.43
N LEU A 72 -17.67 0.85 3.34
CA LEU A 72 -16.38 0.58 2.71
C LEU A 72 -15.40 0.16 3.81
N ASN A 73 -14.84 -1.05 3.72
CA ASN A 73 -13.86 -1.53 4.69
C ASN A 73 -12.43 -1.27 4.19
N VAL A 74 -11.86 -0.13 4.59
CA VAL A 74 -10.49 0.25 4.20
C VAL A 74 -9.40 -0.62 4.85
N HIS A 75 -9.74 -1.50 5.78
CA HIS A 75 -8.82 -2.46 6.40
C HIS A 75 -8.94 -3.87 5.81
N ALA A 76 -9.65 -4.03 4.69
CA ALA A 76 -9.76 -5.28 3.95
C ALA A 76 -9.34 -5.08 2.50
N CYS A 77 -8.10 -5.44 2.19
CA CYS A 77 -7.57 -5.42 0.81
C CYS A 77 -8.39 -6.32 -0.12
N GLY A 78 -8.48 -5.91 -1.40
CA GLY A 78 -9.20 -6.63 -2.45
C GLY A 78 -10.41 -5.86 -2.97
N GLU A 79 -11.16 -6.52 -3.87
CA GLU A 79 -12.37 -5.96 -4.46
C GLU A 79 -13.54 -5.94 -3.48
N GLN A 80 -14.30 -4.84 -3.47
CA GLN A 80 -15.52 -4.64 -2.71
C GLN A 80 -16.59 -4.07 -3.64
N ASP A 81 -17.79 -4.66 -3.61
CA ASP A 81 -18.94 -4.16 -4.36
C ASP A 81 -19.83 -3.30 -3.44
N LEU A 82 -19.78 -1.99 -3.65
CA LEU A 82 -20.50 -1.01 -2.86
C LEU A 82 -21.87 -0.74 -3.47
N VAL A 83 -22.94 -1.05 -2.73
CA VAL A 83 -24.33 -0.86 -3.18
C VAL A 83 -24.95 0.35 -2.51
N TYR A 84 -25.14 1.41 -3.29
CA TYR A 84 -25.82 2.64 -2.87
C TYR A 84 -27.30 2.52 -3.17
N ALA A 85 -28.15 3.08 -2.31
CA ALA A 85 -29.56 3.22 -2.62
C ALA A 85 -29.95 4.68 -2.81
N VAL A 86 -30.54 4.98 -3.96
CA VAL A 86 -30.96 6.33 -4.36
C VAL A 86 -32.47 6.36 -4.52
N VAL A 87 -33.09 7.44 -4.05
CA VAL A 87 -34.50 7.74 -4.31
C VAL A 87 -34.60 8.95 -5.22
N ALA A 88 -35.23 8.78 -6.38
CA ALA A 88 -35.62 9.86 -7.30
C ALA A 88 -37.04 9.60 -7.79
N ASP A 89 -37.86 10.65 -7.90
CA ASP A 89 -39.24 10.55 -8.39
C ASP A 89 -40.08 9.44 -7.71
N GLY A 90 -39.87 9.27 -6.39
CA GLY A 90 -40.55 8.28 -5.56
C GLY A 90 -40.11 6.82 -5.76
N GLU A 91 -39.12 6.55 -6.61
CA GLU A 91 -38.57 5.21 -6.84
C GLU A 91 -37.20 5.03 -6.21
N LYS A 92 -36.98 3.87 -5.58
CA LYS A 92 -35.70 3.48 -5.00
C LYS A 92 -34.95 2.56 -5.95
N THR A 93 -33.71 2.91 -6.28
CA THR A 93 -32.81 2.12 -7.13
C THR A 93 -31.49 1.83 -6.44
N ASN A 94 -30.89 0.68 -6.75
CA ASN A 94 -29.55 0.33 -6.28
C ASN A 94 -28.51 0.61 -7.36
N ILE A 95 -27.42 1.28 -6.99
CA ILE A 95 -26.30 1.62 -7.87
C ILE A 95 -25.03 1.00 -7.30
N HIS A 96 -24.31 0.27 -8.14
CA HIS A 96 -23.10 -0.46 -7.75
C HIS A 96 -21.85 0.36 -8.09
N LEU A 97 -20.85 0.30 -7.19
CA LEU A 97 -19.49 0.75 -7.43
C LEU A 97 -18.53 -0.35 -6.97
N LYS A 98 -17.77 -0.91 -7.91
CA LYS A 98 -16.65 -1.80 -7.59
C LYS A 98 -15.44 -0.96 -7.20
N VAL A 99 -14.92 -1.19 -6.00
CA VAL A 99 -13.74 -0.54 -5.45
C VAL A 99 -12.71 -1.59 -5.09
N THR A 100 -11.44 -1.32 -5.37
CA THR A 100 -10.31 -2.13 -4.94
C THR A 100 -9.60 -1.41 -3.80
N VAL A 101 -9.56 -2.03 -2.63
CA VAL A 101 -8.70 -1.58 -1.53
C VAL A 101 -7.32 -2.17 -1.72
N LYS A 102 -6.31 -1.32 -1.79
CA LYS A 102 -4.93 -1.71 -2.03
C LYS A 102 -4.00 -0.99 -1.07
N ASP A 103 -3.05 -1.73 -0.54
CA ASP A 103 -1.94 -1.18 0.22
C ASP A 103 -0.77 -0.88 -0.71
N THR A 104 -0.37 0.38 -0.77
CA THR A 104 0.78 0.84 -1.56
C THR A 104 1.94 1.30 -0.68
N GLN A 105 1.73 1.39 0.64
CA GLN A 105 2.72 1.85 1.59
C GLN A 105 3.72 0.73 1.88
N LYS A 106 5.00 1.12 1.94
CA LYS A 106 6.09 0.18 2.22
C LYS A 106 6.46 0.25 3.69
N PRO A 107 6.98 -0.84 4.27
CA PRO A 107 7.48 -0.82 5.64
C PRO A 107 8.67 0.15 5.76
N GLU A 108 8.72 0.88 6.86
CA GLU A 108 9.86 1.71 7.24
C GLU A 108 10.86 0.89 8.08
N ILE A 109 12.15 1.08 7.79
CA ILE A 109 13.26 0.51 8.57
C ILE A 109 14.07 1.68 9.10
N ILE A 110 14.12 1.88 10.41
CA ILE A 110 14.89 2.94 11.05
C ILE A 110 16.16 2.33 11.69
N LEU A 111 17.32 2.88 11.33
CA LEU A 111 18.62 2.45 11.86
C LEU A 111 19.21 3.52 12.79
N LYS A 112 19.99 3.11 13.79
CA LYS A 112 20.76 4.04 14.63
C LYS A 112 21.87 4.73 13.83
N LYS A 113 22.60 3.96 13.02
CA LYS A 113 23.72 4.45 12.19
C LYS A 113 23.79 3.71 10.86
N GLU A 114 24.20 4.42 9.80
CA GLU A 114 24.50 3.82 8.49
C GLU A 114 25.88 3.15 8.46
N ARG A 115 26.79 3.56 9.36
CA ARG A 115 28.11 2.97 9.54
C ARG A 115 28.48 2.86 11.01
N ILE A 116 28.94 1.68 11.42
CA ILE A 116 29.42 1.38 12.77
C ILE A 116 30.89 0.99 12.66
N ALA A 117 31.72 1.42 13.59
CA ALA A 117 33.11 0.97 13.70
C ALA A 117 33.27 0.16 14.98
N ILE A 118 33.90 -1.01 14.86
CA ILE A 118 34.24 -1.88 15.99
C ILE A 118 35.72 -2.26 15.94
N PRO A 119 36.39 -2.46 17.09
CA PRO A 119 37.77 -2.93 17.11
C PRO A 119 37.86 -4.36 16.55
N TYR A 120 39.08 -4.76 16.15
CA TYR A 120 39.37 -6.15 15.81
C TYR A 120 39.03 -7.08 17.00
N ASN A 121 38.36 -8.20 16.73
CA ASN A 121 37.78 -9.10 17.75
C ASN A 121 36.77 -8.45 18.71
N GLY A 122 36.25 -7.26 18.41
CA GLY A 122 35.19 -6.63 19.21
C GLY A 122 33.88 -7.42 19.16
N THR A 123 33.04 -7.24 20.17
CA THR A 123 31.66 -7.78 20.19
C THR A 123 30.71 -6.82 19.50
N PHE A 124 29.74 -7.35 18.76
CA PHE A 124 28.71 -6.55 18.08
C PHE A 124 27.43 -7.36 17.88
N ASP A 125 26.30 -6.86 18.37
CA ASP A 125 24.98 -7.38 18.00
C ASP A 125 24.44 -6.55 16.82
N ILE A 126 24.14 -7.23 15.72
CA ILE A 126 23.60 -6.62 14.50
C ILE A 126 22.23 -5.99 14.78
N LYS A 127 21.41 -6.58 15.67
CA LYS A 127 20.07 -6.08 16.01
C LYS A 127 20.12 -4.75 16.77
N ASP A 128 21.20 -4.49 17.51
CA ASP A 128 21.35 -3.25 18.26
C ASP A 128 21.35 -2.01 17.37
N ASN A 129 21.68 -2.13 16.08
CA ASN A 129 21.65 -0.99 15.16
C ASN A 129 20.26 -0.70 14.58
N ILE A 130 19.25 -1.53 14.86
CA ILE A 130 17.89 -1.37 14.36
C ILE A 130 17.05 -0.69 15.44
N ILE A 131 16.44 0.45 15.12
CA ILE A 131 15.53 1.17 16.01
C ILE A 131 14.12 0.59 15.89
N SER A 132 13.63 0.47 14.65
CA SER A 132 12.30 -0.06 14.36
C SER A 132 12.24 -0.64 12.96
N VAL A 133 11.31 -1.57 12.78
CA VAL A 133 10.85 -2.05 11.48
C VAL A 133 9.33 -2.14 11.56
N SER A 134 8.63 -1.25 10.86
CA SER A 134 7.18 -1.09 10.99
C SER A 134 6.53 -0.66 9.68
N ASP A 135 5.31 -1.10 9.46
CA ASP A 135 4.44 -0.60 8.41
C ASP A 135 3.61 0.59 8.93
N PRO A 136 3.33 1.62 8.11
CA PRO A 136 2.55 2.79 8.54
C PRO A 136 1.13 2.46 9.04
N VAL A 137 0.52 1.38 8.54
CA VAL A 137 -0.85 0.97 8.90
C VAL A 137 -0.85 -0.26 9.80
N ASP A 138 -0.03 -1.27 9.48
CA ASP A 138 0.00 -2.54 10.22
C ASP A 138 0.88 -2.52 11.49
N GLY A 139 1.72 -1.49 11.65
CA GLY A 139 2.58 -1.34 12.82
C GLY A 139 3.83 -2.23 12.79
N PRO A 140 4.39 -2.64 13.95
CA PRO A 140 5.67 -3.36 14.01
C PRO A 140 5.68 -4.71 13.29
N LEU A 141 6.74 -5.00 12.53
CA LEU A 141 6.95 -6.30 11.89
C LEU A 141 7.76 -7.24 12.80
N LEU A 142 7.50 -8.54 12.67
CA LEU A 142 8.18 -9.56 13.46
C LEU A 142 9.52 -9.97 12.83
N TYR A 143 10.55 -10.10 13.66
CA TYR A 143 11.84 -10.64 13.25
C TYR A 143 11.75 -12.15 13.00
N THR A 144 12.42 -12.63 11.96
CA THR A 144 12.49 -14.05 11.66
C THR A 144 13.78 -14.43 10.93
N ILE A 145 14.14 -15.71 11.06
CA ILE A 145 15.26 -16.37 10.37
C ILE A 145 14.80 -17.41 9.34
N ALA A 146 13.51 -17.70 9.28
CA ALA A 146 12.96 -18.65 8.31
C ALA A 146 13.03 -18.07 6.89
N THR A 147 13.05 -18.95 5.89
CA THR A 147 13.21 -18.56 4.47
C THR A 147 11.93 -18.75 3.65
N ASP A 148 10.98 -19.52 4.16
CA ASP A 148 9.71 -19.93 3.55
C ASP A 148 8.51 -19.26 4.25
N LEU A 149 8.50 -17.93 4.24
CA LEU A 149 7.56 -17.17 5.05
C LEU A 149 6.40 -16.61 4.23
N GLN A 150 5.21 -16.67 4.83
CA GLN A 150 4.13 -15.77 4.48
C GLN A 150 4.56 -14.31 4.76
N ASN A 151 3.85 -13.36 4.17
CA ASN A 151 4.03 -11.93 4.37
C ASN A 151 4.00 -11.52 5.86
N ASN A 152 4.37 -10.27 6.18
CA ASN A 152 4.41 -9.68 7.54
C ASN A 152 5.62 -10.06 8.41
N TYR A 153 6.83 -9.76 7.93
CA TYR A 153 8.07 -10.03 8.65
C TYR A 153 9.21 -9.09 8.26
N TYR A 154 10.26 -9.10 9.08
CA TYR A 154 11.57 -8.63 8.64
C TYR A 154 12.67 -9.62 8.99
N ARG A 155 13.75 -9.57 8.22
CA ARG A 155 14.94 -10.41 8.40
C ARG A 155 16.20 -9.63 8.12
N ILE A 156 17.30 -10.14 8.66
CA ILE A 156 18.63 -9.55 8.53
C ILE A 156 19.48 -10.52 7.72
N GLU A 157 20.09 -10.02 6.65
CA GLU A 157 21.08 -10.75 5.86
C GLU A 157 22.47 -10.15 6.05
N GLY A 158 23.47 -11.03 6.07
CA GLY A 158 24.87 -10.66 6.26
C GLY A 158 25.37 -11.10 7.63
N ASN A 159 26.70 -11.15 7.74
CA ASN A 159 27.40 -11.52 8.95
C ASN A 159 28.60 -10.58 9.13
N VAL A 160 29.00 -10.35 10.38
CA VAL A 160 30.19 -9.56 10.72
C VAL A 160 31.25 -10.52 11.25
N ASP A 161 32.29 -10.78 10.45
CA ASP A 161 33.46 -11.55 10.90
C ASP A 161 34.44 -10.60 11.58
N THR A 162 34.39 -10.54 12.91
CA THR A 162 35.20 -9.61 13.71
C THR A 162 36.70 -9.94 13.70
N LYS A 163 37.08 -11.07 13.09
CA LYS A 163 38.48 -11.48 12.85
C LYS A 163 39.00 -11.05 11.47
N LYS A 164 38.15 -10.45 10.63
CA LYS A 164 38.53 -9.90 9.33
C LYS A 164 38.37 -8.39 9.38
N SER A 165 39.45 -7.66 9.16
CA SER A 165 39.38 -6.20 9.06
C SER A 165 38.68 -5.77 7.78
N GLY A 166 37.95 -4.66 7.83
CA GLY A 166 37.27 -4.06 6.68
C GLY A 166 35.77 -3.90 6.89
N ASP A 167 35.11 -3.43 5.85
CA ASP A 167 33.67 -3.14 5.86
C ASP A 167 32.86 -4.42 5.58
N HIS A 168 31.93 -4.73 6.49
CA HIS A 168 30.97 -5.81 6.38
C HIS A 168 29.58 -5.21 6.10
N LYS A 169 28.92 -5.67 5.05
CA LYS A 169 27.62 -5.15 4.61
C LYS A 169 26.49 -5.97 5.23
N ILE A 170 25.59 -5.31 5.94
CA ILE A 170 24.38 -5.91 6.51
C ILE A 170 23.15 -5.35 5.79
N ARG A 171 22.19 -6.20 5.44
CA ARG A 171 20.91 -5.82 4.84
C ARG A 171 19.78 -6.16 5.80
N VAL A 172 18.89 -5.20 6.03
CA VAL A 172 17.60 -5.42 6.70
C VAL A 172 16.54 -5.41 5.63
N ILE A 173 15.75 -6.48 5.54
CA ILE A 173 14.69 -6.67 4.55
C ILE A 173 13.37 -6.78 5.31
N ALA A 174 12.39 -5.97 4.94
CA ALA A 174 11.06 -5.97 5.53
C ALA A 174 10.00 -6.20 4.45
N LYS A 175 8.96 -6.95 4.81
CA LYS A 175 7.79 -7.23 3.96
C LYS A 175 6.52 -7.21 4.80
N ASP A 176 5.60 -6.28 4.57
CA ASP A 176 4.30 -6.20 5.27
C ASP A 176 3.33 -7.32 4.84
N LYS A 177 2.10 -7.30 5.38
CA LYS A 177 1.02 -8.27 5.09
C LYS A 177 0.60 -8.25 3.63
N SER A 178 0.54 -7.07 3.02
CA SER A 178 0.16 -6.85 1.62
C SER A 178 1.27 -7.22 0.64
N GLY A 179 2.48 -7.39 1.15
CA GLY A 179 3.66 -7.83 0.42
C GLY A 179 4.51 -6.69 -0.12
N ASN A 180 4.24 -5.43 0.27
CA ASN A 180 5.13 -4.33 -0.05
C ASN A 180 6.47 -4.54 0.68
N ARG A 181 7.54 -4.05 0.08
CA ARG A 181 8.91 -4.44 0.46
C ARG A 181 9.84 -3.26 0.55
N SER A 182 10.62 -3.22 1.63
CA SER A 182 11.72 -2.30 1.82
C SER A 182 13.02 -3.01 2.16
N VAL A 183 14.15 -2.37 1.82
CA VAL A 183 15.49 -2.84 2.14
C VAL A 183 16.31 -1.65 2.60
N ARG A 184 16.95 -1.78 3.75
CA ARG A 184 17.97 -0.84 4.21
C ARG A 184 19.28 -1.56 4.44
N THR A 185 20.39 -0.87 4.27
CA THR A 185 21.72 -1.46 4.39
C THR A 185 22.57 -0.58 5.28
N PHE A 186 23.34 -1.19 6.18
CA PHE A 186 24.40 -0.48 6.90
C PHE A 186 25.72 -1.25 6.84
N LYS A 187 26.81 -0.55 7.17
CA LYS A 187 28.16 -1.11 7.18
C LYS A 187 28.71 -1.23 8.59
N VAL A 188 29.40 -2.33 8.86
CA VAL A 188 30.17 -2.53 10.08
C VAL A 188 31.64 -2.62 9.70
N HIS A 189 32.42 -1.62 10.11
CA HIS A 189 33.85 -1.57 9.88
C HIS A 189 34.59 -2.23 11.04
N VAL A 190 35.30 -3.31 10.75
CA VAL A 190 36.17 -3.98 11.70
C VAL A 190 37.59 -3.41 11.57
N GLY A 191 38.11 -2.89 12.68
CA GLY A 191 39.47 -2.36 12.76
C GLY A 191 40.56 -3.39 12.41
N LYS A 192 41.78 -2.91 12.19
CA LYS A 192 42.92 -3.77 11.88
C LYS A 192 43.34 -4.59 13.10
N LYS A 193 43.85 -5.80 12.86
CA LYS A 193 44.50 -6.61 13.91
C LYS A 193 45.63 -5.79 14.56
N PRO A 194 45.68 -5.67 15.90
CA PRO A 194 46.78 -5.00 16.56
C PRO A 194 48.09 -5.72 16.22
N VAL A 195 49.10 -4.95 15.80
CA VAL A 195 50.42 -5.47 15.51
C VAL A 195 51.14 -5.66 16.84
N ASN A 196 51.39 -6.92 17.22
CA ASN A 196 52.22 -7.20 18.38
C ASN A 196 53.68 -6.94 18.00
N LEU A 197 54.29 -5.88 18.55
CA LEU A 197 55.64 -5.46 18.19
C LEU A 197 56.70 -6.54 18.52
N ASN A 198 56.38 -7.48 19.43
CA ASN A 198 57.25 -8.59 19.80
C ASN A 198 57.32 -9.72 18.76
N ASP A 199 56.41 -9.77 17.77
CA ASP A 199 56.48 -10.76 16.67
C ASP A 199 57.36 -10.30 15.50
N LYS A 200 57.71 -9.00 15.43
CA LYS A 200 58.60 -8.47 14.38
C LYS A 200 60.07 -8.94 14.51
N ASP A 201 60.48 -9.40 15.69
CA ASP A 201 61.85 -9.91 15.91
C ASP A 201 62.03 -11.38 15.56
N LYS A 202 60.94 -12.17 15.45
CA LYS A 202 61.05 -13.58 15.01
C LYS A 202 61.33 -13.72 13.51
N ASP A 203 60.84 -12.80 12.68
CA ASP A 203 61.16 -12.78 11.25
C ASP A 203 62.56 -12.21 10.95
N LYS A 204 63.09 -11.32 11.80
CA LYS A 204 64.50 -10.89 11.69
C LYS A 204 65.48 -12.00 12.06
N LYS A 205 65.20 -12.78 13.13
CA LYS A 205 66.10 -13.87 13.56
C LYS A 205 66.17 -15.03 12.55
N LYS A 206 65.09 -15.30 11.82
CA LYS A 206 65.08 -16.30 10.73
C LYS A 206 65.88 -15.88 9.48
N THR A 207 66.14 -14.57 9.33
CA THR A 207 66.90 -14.03 8.20
C THR A 207 68.41 -13.94 8.49
N GLU A 208 68.81 -13.81 9.75
CA GLU A 208 70.23 -13.84 10.16
C GLU A 208 70.78 -15.27 10.31
N ASP A 209 70.02 -16.24 10.81
CA ASP A 209 70.48 -17.65 10.92
C ASP A 209 70.69 -18.31 9.54
N LYS A 210 70.08 -17.79 8.47
CA LYS A 210 70.28 -18.29 7.10
C LYS A 210 71.48 -17.68 6.37
N LYS A 211 72.09 -16.62 6.92
CA LYS A 211 73.24 -15.93 6.29
C LYS A 211 74.58 -16.48 6.78
N THR A 212 74.63 -17.16 7.93
CA THR A 212 75.88 -17.66 8.53
C THR A 212 76.28 -19.05 8.04
N THR A 213 75.36 -19.87 7.52
CA THR A 213 75.67 -21.25 7.06
C THR A 213 76.13 -21.35 5.60
N ALA A 214 76.20 -20.25 4.85
CA ALA A 214 76.56 -20.23 3.43
C ALA A 214 78.01 -19.82 3.13
N LYS A 215 78.89 -19.75 4.13
CA LYS A 215 80.31 -19.34 3.97
C LYS A 215 81.33 -20.32 4.58
N THR A 216 81.14 -21.62 4.43
CA THR A 216 82.26 -22.58 4.50
C THR A 216 81.85 -23.90 3.84
N ASN A 217 82.26 -24.09 2.60
CA ASN A 217 82.73 -25.34 1.99
C ASN A 217 83.08 -25.08 0.52
#